data_AF-A0A962ICZ8-F1
#
_entry.id   AF-A0A962ICZ8-F1
#
_cell.length_a   1.000
_cell.length_b   1.000
_cell.length_c   1.000
_cell.angle_alpha   90.00
_cell.angle_beta   90.00
_cell.angle_gamma   90.00
#
_symmetry.space_group_name_H-M   'P 1'
#
loop_
_entity.id
_entity.type
_entity.pdbx_description
1 polymer ?
#
loop_
_entity_poly.entity_id
_entity_poly.type
_entity_poly.pdbx_seq_one_letter_code
_entity_poly.pdbx_strand_id
1 'polypeptide(L)' 'NLLHPDQDARKSWVEQSLEGAKGPVIASTDYMRSFAEQIRAYVPGDYHVLGTDGFGRSDSRQAL' A
#
# COMPACT_ATOMS: atom_id res chain seq x y z
N ASN A 1 -8.54 18.67 -2.29
CA ASN A 1 -7.52 19.00 -3.32
C ASN A 1 -8.20 19.28 -4.65
N LEU A 2 -8.77 18.29 -5.35
CA LEU A 2 -9.42 18.50 -6.67
C LEU A 2 -10.44 19.67 -6.72
N LEU A 3 -11.39 19.71 -5.77
CA LEU A 3 -12.44 20.73 -5.72
C LEU A 3 -12.03 22.03 -4.99
N HIS A 4 -10.79 22.09 -4.50
CA HIS A 4 -10.28 23.23 -3.73
C HIS A 4 -8.84 23.53 -4.17
N PRO A 5 -8.62 23.98 -5.43
CA PRO A 5 -7.28 24.14 -5.99
C PRO A 5 -6.49 25.29 -5.36
N ASP A 6 -7.17 26.32 -4.85
CA ASP A 6 -6.52 27.53 -4.28
C ASP A 6 -6.18 27.40 -2.78
N GLN A 7 -6.41 26.22 -2.18
CA GLN A 7 -6.12 25.95 -0.78
C GLN A 7 -4.91 25.04 -0.62
N ASP A 8 -4.27 25.07 0.55
CA ASP A 8 -3.22 24.12 0.89
C ASP A 8 -3.70 22.68 0.71
N ALA A 9 -2.88 21.88 0.03
CA ALA A 9 -3.20 20.49 -0.26
C ALA A 9 -3.31 19.71 1.05
N ARG A 10 -4.46 19.04 1.24
CA ARG A 10 -4.67 18.14 2.36
C ARG A 10 -3.88 16.86 2.11
N LYS A 11 -3.09 16.43 3.09
CA LYS A 11 -2.41 15.14 3.09
C LYS A 11 -3.37 14.04 3.55
N SER A 12 -3.35 12.90 2.87
CA SER A 12 -4.01 11.69 3.36
C SER A 12 -3.39 11.22 4.68
N TRP A 13 -4.11 10.36 5.41
CA TRP A 13 -3.58 9.79 6.66
C TRP A 13 -2.34 8.91 6.41
N VAL A 14 -2.28 8.23 5.27
CA VAL A 14 -1.14 7.39 4.87
C VAL A 14 0.11 8.25 4.65
N GLU A 15 -0.03 9.37 3.91
CA GLU A 15 1.07 10.33 3.72
C GLU A 15 1.59 10.90 5.04
N GLN A 16 0.69 11.22 5.98
CA GLN A 16 1.07 11.70 7.32
C GLN A 16 1.81 10.62 8.12
N SER A 17 1.33 9.38 8.06
CA SER A 17 1.91 8.26 8.79
C SER A 17 3.31 7.86 8.30
N LEU A 18 3.60 8.13 7.03
CA LEU A 18 4.88 7.81 6.40
C LEU A 18 5.82 9.03 6.29
N GLU A 19 5.45 10.15 6.91
CA GLU A 19 6.24 11.37 6.87
C GLU A 19 7.63 11.16 7.50
N GLY A 20 8.68 11.48 6.75
CA GLY A 20 10.07 11.30 7.19
C GLY A 20 10.63 9.88 7.03
N ALA A 21 9.81 8.90 6.61
CA ALA A 21 10.31 7.58 6.24
C ALA A 21 11.29 7.68 5.06
N LYS A 22 12.35 6.86 5.07
CA LYS A 22 13.37 6.82 4.02
C LYS A 22 13.38 5.45 3.35
N GLY A 23 13.52 5.45 2.02
CA GLY A 23 13.58 4.24 1.22
C GLY A 23 12.20 3.77 0.72
N PRO A 24 12.15 2.61 0.05
CA PRO A 24 10.92 2.07 -0.51
C PRO A 24 9.97 1.57 0.57
N VAL A 25 8.67 1.66 0.31
CA VAL A 25 7.61 1.08 1.15
C VAL A 25 7.24 -0.29 0.60
N ILE A 26 7.22 -1.30 1.48
CA ILE A 26 6.84 -2.67 1.12
C ILE A 26 5.64 -3.07 1.97
N ALA A 27 4.56 -3.52 1.33
CA ALA A 27 3.40 -4.10 2.01
C ALA A 27 3.27 -5.59 1.64
N SER A 28 2.98 -6.41 2.63
CA SER A 28 2.68 -7.84 2.45
C SER A 28 1.43 -8.19 3.22
N THR A 29 0.49 -8.86 2.57
CA THR A 29 -0.77 -9.29 3.20
C THR A 29 -1.11 -10.71 2.79
N ASP A 30 -1.89 -11.41 3.62
CA ASP A 30 -2.46 -12.73 3.26
C ASP A 30 -3.60 -12.66 2.24
N TYR A 31 -3.88 -11.47 1.71
CA TYR A 31 -4.79 -11.24 0.59
C TYR A 31 -4.02 -11.03 -0.72
N MET A 32 -4.76 -11.07 -1.82
CA MET A 32 -4.26 -10.71 -3.14
C MET A 32 -3.62 -9.31 -3.12
N ARG A 33 -2.61 -9.07 -3.96
CA ARG A 33 -1.94 -7.76 -4.05
C ARG A 33 -2.92 -6.61 -4.21
N SER A 34 -4.01 -6.84 -4.95
CA SER A 34 -5.07 -5.85 -5.19
C SER A 34 -5.62 -5.21 -3.91
N PHE A 35 -5.59 -5.90 -2.78
CA PHE A 35 -6.03 -5.36 -1.49
C PHE A 35 -5.16 -4.19 -1.02
N ALA A 36 -3.84 -4.40 -0.91
CA ALA A 36 -2.92 -3.35 -0.49
C ALA A 36 -2.67 -2.32 -1.61
N GLU A 37 -2.81 -2.71 -2.88
CA GLU A 37 -2.76 -1.79 -4.04
C GLU A 37 -3.80 -0.66 -3.98
N GLN A 38 -4.91 -0.83 -3.24
CA GLN A 38 -5.97 0.18 -3.10
C GLN A 38 -5.47 1.53 -2.59
N ILE A 39 -4.37 1.54 -1.82
CA ILE A 39 -3.83 2.78 -1.24
C ILE A 39 -2.63 3.34 -2.00
N ARG A 40 -2.23 2.75 -3.14
CA ARG A 40 -1.01 3.15 -3.88
C ARG A 40 -0.93 4.65 -4.15
N ALA A 41 -2.05 5.29 -4.50
CA ALA A 41 -2.09 6.72 -4.80
C ALA A 41 -1.76 7.62 -3.59
N TYR A 42 -1.78 7.06 -2.37
CA TYR A 42 -1.55 7.77 -1.11
C TYR A 42 -0.21 7.37 -0.44
N VAL A 43 0.53 6.41 -1.01
CA VAL A 43 1.84 6.02 -0.48
C VAL A 43 2.91 6.85 -1.17
N PRO A 44 3.70 7.65 -0.44
CA PRO A 44 4.78 8.43 -1.03
C PRO A 44 5.95 7.52 -1.46
N GLY A 45 6.51 7.78 -2.64
CA GLY A 45 7.69 7.08 -3.15
C GLY A 45 7.42 5.70 -3.74
N ASP A 46 8.46 4.87 -3.79
CA ASP A 46 8.38 3.52 -4.35
C ASP A 46 7.55 2.61 -3.45
N TYR A 47 6.51 1.99 -4.01
CA TYR A 47 5.61 1.11 -3.27
C TYR A 47 5.52 -0.28 -3.93
N HIS A 48 5.99 -1.30 -3.20
CA HIS A 48 5.96 -2.69 -3.62
C HIS A 48 4.97 -3.49 -2.79
N VAL A 49 4.11 -4.26 -3.47
CA VAL A 49 3.07 -5.05 -2.82
C VAL A 49 3.29 -6.54 -3.08
N LEU A 50 3.34 -7.30 -2.00
CA LEU A 50 3.31 -8.75 -1.98
C LEU A 50 1.92 -9.21 -1.54
N GLY A 51 1.40 -10.24 -2.20
CA GLY A 51 0.08 -10.77 -1.91
C GLY A 51 -0.05 -12.20 -2.40
N THR A 52 -1.13 -12.83 -2.01
CA THR A 52 -1.41 -14.26 -2.23
C THR A 52 -2.26 -14.49 -3.48
N ASP A 53 -1.91 -13.83 -4.60
CA ASP A 53 -2.60 -14.00 -5.87
C ASP A 53 -2.53 -15.46 -6.36
N GLY A 54 -3.68 -16.04 -6.71
CA GLY A 54 -3.79 -17.39 -7.24
C GLY A 54 -4.76 -18.26 -6.46
N PHE A 55 -4.89 -19.52 -6.86
CA PHE A 55 -5.68 -20.49 -6.13
C PHE A 55 -4.90 -21.04 -4.94
N GLY A 56 -5.59 -21.21 -3.81
CA GLY A 56 -5.01 -21.85 -2.63
C GLY A 56 -4.67 -23.32 -2.88
N ARG A 57 -3.72 -23.83 -2.09
CA ARG A 57 -3.35 -25.24 -2.04
C ARG A 57 -3.26 -25.70 -0.60
N SER A 58 -3.49 -27.00 -0.36
CA SER A 58 -3.35 -27.58 0.97
C SER A 58 -1.87 -27.88 1.25
N ASP A 59 -1.27 -27.13 2.18
CA ASP A 59 0.08 -27.36 2.67
C ASP A 59 0.24 -26.72 4.07
N SER A 60 1.40 -26.89 4.71
CA SER A 60 1.78 -26.18 5.93
C SER A 60 2.04 -24.70 5.66
N ARG A 61 1.85 -23.82 6.66
CA ARG A 61 2.07 -22.37 6.49
C ARG A 61 3.45 -21.99 5.97
N GLN A 62 4.50 -22.74 6.33
CA GLN A 62 5.85 -22.45 5.87
C GLN A 62 6.06 -22.79 4.38
N ALA A 63 5.30 -23.77 3.88
CA ALA A 63 5.38 -24.22 2.50
C ALA A 63 4.41 -23.49 1.57
N LEU A 64 3.51 -22.66 2.11
CA LEU A 64 2.60 -21.81 1.35
C LEU A 64 3.28 -20.55 0.82
#